data_AF-F6RSC2-F1
#
_entry.id   AF-F6RSC2-F1
#
_cell.length_a   1.000
_cell.length_b   1.000
_cell.length_c   1.000
_cell.angle_alpha   90.00
_cell.angle_beta   90.00
_cell.angle_gamma   90.00
#
_symmetry.space_group_name_H-M   'P 1'
#
loop_
_entity.id
_entity.type
_entity.pdbx_description
1 polymer ?
#
loop_
_entity_poly.entity_id
_entity_poly.type
_entity_poly.pdbx_seq_one_letter_code
_entity_poly.pdbx_strand_id
1 'polypeptide(L)'
;WVWNQFFVLEEHMGPDPQYVGKLHSNSDKGDGSVKYILTGEGAGTIFIIDDTTGDIHSTKSLDREQKTHYVLHAQAIDRRTNKPLEPESEFIIKVQDINDNAPKFTDGPYIVTVPEMSDMGTSVLQVTATDADDPTYGNSARVVYSILQGQPYFSVDPKTGVIRTALHNMDREAREHYSVVIQAKDMAGQVGGLSGSTTVNITLTDVNDNPPRFPQKHYQLYVPESAQVGSAVGKIKANDADTGSNADMTYSITNGDGIGVFSISTDKDTREGILSLKKPLNYEKKKSYTLNIEGANTHLDFRFSHLGPFKDATMLKVIVGDVDEPPLFSMPSYVMEVYENAKIGTIVGTVLAQDPDSANSLVRYFINHSTEEERFFNIDANTGTIKTSKVLDREETPWYNITVTASENAAAAPSPSGFVHAREMGACGPAMQKPSCPPLV
;
A
#
# COMPACT_ATOMS: atom_id res chain seq x y z
N TRP A 1 -47.13 -63.63 -12.18
CA TRP A 1 -46.85 -62.18 -12.18
C TRP A 1 -45.39 -61.97 -11.86
N VAL A 2 -44.52 -61.88 -12.87
CA VAL A 2 -43.06 -61.80 -12.64
C VAL A 2 -42.49 -60.45 -13.08
N TRP A 3 -43.18 -59.65 -13.90
CA TRP A 3 -42.71 -58.33 -14.32
C TRP A 3 -43.66 -57.23 -13.85
N ASN A 4 -43.18 -56.40 -12.93
CA ASN A 4 -43.85 -55.20 -12.44
C ASN A 4 -43.23 -53.91 -13.01
N GLN A 5 -42.27 -54.02 -13.94
CA GLN A 5 -41.61 -52.88 -14.54
C GLN A 5 -41.23 -53.12 -16.01
N PHE A 6 -41.40 -52.08 -16.83
CA PHE A 6 -40.82 -51.96 -18.17
C PHE A 6 -39.87 -50.76 -18.21
N PHE A 7 -39.04 -50.71 -19.24
CA PHE A 7 -38.06 -49.65 -19.45
C PHE A 7 -38.24 -49.06 -20.85
N VAL A 8 -38.09 -47.75 -20.95
CA VAL A 8 -38.13 -47.00 -22.21
C VAL A 8 -37.00 -45.97 -22.17
N LEU A 9 -36.19 -45.89 -23.23
CA LEU A 9 -35.14 -44.88 -23.33
C LEU A 9 -35.79 -43.51 -23.52
N GLU A 10 -35.26 -42.49 -22.83
CA GLU A 10 -35.58 -41.11 -23.16
C GLU A 10 -35.02 -40.69 -24.53
N GLU A 11 -35.47 -39.54 -25.02
CA GLU A 11 -34.97 -38.88 -26.24
C GLU A 11 -34.76 -39.84 -27.44
N HIS A 12 -35.65 -40.81 -27.60
CA HIS A 12 -35.48 -41.86 -28.58
C HIS A 12 -35.42 -41.31 -30.02
N MET A 13 -34.34 -41.61 -30.74
CA MET A 13 -34.12 -41.13 -32.11
C MET A 13 -34.71 -42.03 -33.22
N GLY A 14 -35.47 -43.07 -32.87
CA GLY A 14 -36.07 -44.02 -33.82
C GLY A 14 -37.48 -43.64 -34.29
N PRO A 15 -38.10 -44.43 -35.19
CA PRO A 15 -39.45 -44.15 -35.68
C PRO A 15 -40.49 -44.38 -34.58
N ASP A 16 -41.39 -43.42 -34.41
CA ASP A 16 -42.56 -43.57 -33.56
C ASP A 16 -43.60 -44.53 -34.17
N PRO A 17 -44.35 -45.29 -33.34
CA PRO A 17 -44.27 -45.33 -31.87
C PRO A 17 -43.21 -46.33 -31.37
N GLN A 18 -42.49 -45.97 -30.31
CA GLN A 18 -41.41 -46.77 -29.73
C GLN A 18 -41.97 -47.95 -28.92
N TYR A 19 -41.56 -49.17 -29.25
CA TYR A 19 -41.96 -50.36 -28.48
C TYR A 19 -41.37 -50.35 -27.06
N VAL A 20 -42.22 -50.54 -26.05
CA VAL A 20 -41.83 -50.53 -24.62
C VAL A 20 -41.80 -51.95 -24.05
N GLY A 21 -42.77 -52.79 -24.44
CA GLY A 21 -42.91 -54.13 -23.90
C GLY A 21 -44.21 -54.77 -24.29
N LYS A 22 -44.48 -55.95 -23.74
CA LYS A 22 -45.68 -56.72 -24.04
C LYS A 22 -46.29 -57.29 -22.78
N LEU A 23 -47.61 -57.16 -22.67
CA LEU A 23 -48.41 -57.89 -21.70
C LEU A 23 -49.09 -59.07 -22.37
N HIS A 24 -49.25 -60.15 -21.61
CA HIS A 24 -49.89 -61.36 -22.11
C HIS A 24 -50.68 -62.02 -20.99
N SER A 25 -51.96 -62.27 -21.25
CA SER A 25 -52.83 -63.05 -20.38
C SER A 25 -52.66 -64.53 -20.69
N ASN A 26 -52.62 -65.38 -19.66
CA ASN A 26 -52.60 -66.83 -19.86
C ASN A 26 -53.90 -67.38 -20.50
N SER A 27 -54.96 -66.57 -20.50
CA SER A 27 -56.26 -66.88 -21.10
C SER A 27 -56.29 -66.53 -22.59
N ASP A 28 -55.30 -65.79 -23.09
CA ASP A 28 -55.18 -65.44 -24.50
C ASP A 28 -54.55 -66.58 -25.29
N LYS A 29 -55.36 -67.21 -26.15
CA LYS A 29 -54.95 -68.33 -27.01
C LYS A 29 -54.48 -67.86 -28.39
N GLY A 30 -54.37 -66.55 -28.63
CA GLY A 30 -54.05 -65.99 -29.93
C GLY A 30 -55.19 -66.09 -30.94
N ASP A 31 -56.41 -66.36 -30.48
CA ASP A 31 -57.63 -66.43 -31.30
C ASP A 31 -58.37 -65.08 -31.39
N GLY A 32 -57.79 -64.02 -30.81
CA GLY A 32 -58.37 -62.68 -30.77
C GLY A 32 -59.53 -62.53 -29.78
N SER A 33 -59.78 -63.50 -28.89
CA SER A 33 -60.86 -63.43 -27.90
C SER A 33 -60.58 -62.47 -26.74
N VAL A 34 -59.31 -62.17 -26.47
CA VAL A 34 -58.87 -61.29 -25.40
C VAL A 34 -58.68 -59.87 -25.92
N LYS A 35 -59.07 -58.89 -25.09
CA LYS A 35 -58.77 -57.48 -25.29
C LYS A 35 -57.97 -56.93 -24.13
N TYR A 36 -56.81 -56.36 -24.45
CA TYR A 36 -55.96 -55.67 -23.49
C TYR A 36 -56.39 -54.20 -23.37
N ILE A 37 -56.52 -53.72 -22.14
CA ILE A 37 -56.85 -52.34 -21.82
C ILE A 37 -55.74 -51.78 -20.93
N LEU A 38 -55.29 -50.58 -21.24
CA LEU A 38 -54.30 -49.81 -20.48
C LEU A 38 -54.97 -48.58 -19.87
N THR A 39 -54.77 -48.37 -18.58
CA THR A 39 -55.27 -47.24 -17.78
C THR A 39 -54.14 -46.69 -16.90
N GLY A 40 -54.37 -45.55 -16.24
CA GLY A 40 -53.36 -44.89 -15.41
C GLY A 40 -52.68 -43.71 -16.11
N GLU A 41 -51.47 -43.37 -15.66
CA GLU A 41 -50.83 -42.13 -16.07
C GLU A 41 -50.28 -42.18 -17.51
N GLY A 42 -50.75 -41.28 -18.37
CA GLY A 42 -50.30 -41.23 -19.78
C GLY A 42 -50.90 -42.31 -20.67
N ALA A 43 -51.78 -43.17 -20.15
CA ALA A 43 -52.49 -44.16 -20.97
C ALA A 43 -53.35 -43.47 -22.05
N GLY A 44 -53.28 -43.98 -23.28
CA GLY A 44 -53.99 -43.45 -24.46
C GLY A 44 -53.44 -42.13 -25.02
N THR A 45 -52.41 -41.55 -24.40
CA THR A 45 -51.83 -40.26 -24.83
C THR A 45 -50.32 -40.30 -25.01
N ILE A 46 -49.62 -40.91 -24.05
CA ILE A 46 -48.18 -41.16 -24.06
C ILE A 46 -47.92 -42.63 -24.34
N PHE A 47 -48.67 -43.52 -23.69
CA PHE A 47 -48.57 -44.97 -23.88
C PHE A 47 -49.85 -45.53 -24.48
N ILE A 48 -49.70 -46.32 -25.53
CA ILE A 48 -50.79 -47.08 -26.14
C ILE A 48 -50.50 -48.57 -26.01
N ILE A 49 -51.56 -49.37 -25.87
CA ILE A 49 -51.47 -50.82 -25.95
C ILE A 49 -52.23 -51.27 -27.20
N ASP A 50 -51.62 -52.15 -27.99
CA ASP A 50 -52.36 -52.88 -29.01
C ASP A 50 -53.35 -53.80 -28.29
N ASP A 51 -54.63 -53.57 -28.53
CA ASP A 51 -55.69 -54.24 -27.79
C ASP A 51 -55.74 -55.75 -28.07
N THR A 52 -55.14 -56.20 -29.18
CA THR A 52 -55.14 -57.59 -29.66
C THR A 52 -53.83 -58.29 -29.31
N THR A 53 -52.69 -57.64 -29.51
CA THR A 53 -51.39 -58.27 -29.27
C THR A 53 -50.91 -58.08 -27.83
N GLY A 54 -51.34 -57.03 -27.15
CA GLY A 54 -50.82 -56.64 -25.83
C GLY A 54 -49.49 -55.88 -25.89
N ASP A 55 -49.03 -55.47 -27.08
CA ASP A 55 -47.80 -54.71 -27.26
C ASP A 55 -48.01 -53.25 -26.84
N ILE A 56 -47.18 -52.78 -25.92
CA ILE A 56 -47.19 -51.41 -25.41
C ILE A 56 -46.17 -50.59 -26.18
N HIS A 57 -46.59 -49.42 -26.65
CA HIS A 57 -45.73 -48.46 -27.33
C HIS A 57 -45.84 -47.07 -26.71
N SER A 58 -44.73 -46.33 -26.70
CA SER A 58 -44.72 -44.88 -26.45
C SER A 58 -44.99 -44.15 -27.76
N THR A 59 -45.92 -43.19 -27.75
CA THR A 59 -46.27 -42.35 -28.90
C THR A 59 -45.58 -41.00 -28.88
N LYS A 60 -44.79 -40.73 -27.85
CA LYS A 60 -44.05 -39.48 -27.67
C LYS A 60 -42.63 -39.77 -27.23
N SER A 61 -41.72 -38.89 -27.59
CA SER A 61 -40.42 -38.80 -26.94
C SER A 61 -40.61 -38.44 -25.48
N LEU A 62 -39.84 -39.11 -24.61
CA LEU A 62 -39.84 -38.92 -23.17
C LEU A 62 -38.54 -38.22 -22.76
N ASP A 63 -38.59 -37.52 -21.63
CA ASP A 63 -37.49 -36.79 -21.02
C ASP A 63 -37.51 -37.15 -19.53
N ARG A 64 -36.43 -37.76 -19.04
CA ARG A 64 -36.30 -38.28 -17.68
C ARG A 64 -36.22 -37.14 -16.67
N GLU A 65 -35.52 -36.06 -17.00
CA GLU A 65 -35.36 -34.84 -16.18
C GLU A 65 -36.71 -34.19 -15.91
N GLN A 66 -37.66 -34.31 -16.85
CA GLN A 66 -39.06 -33.94 -16.63
C GLN A 66 -39.82 -34.98 -15.80
N LYS A 67 -39.69 -36.27 -16.14
CA LYS A 67 -40.40 -37.34 -15.44
C LYS A 67 -39.72 -38.70 -15.53
N THR A 68 -39.33 -39.23 -14.37
CA THR A 68 -38.53 -40.47 -14.26
C THR A 68 -39.30 -41.77 -14.45
N HIS A 69 -40.61 -41.80 -14.18
CA HIS A 69 -41.42 -43.01 -14.32
C HIS A 69 -42.92 -42.73 -14.40
N TYR A 70 -43.67 -43.69 -14.92
CA TYR A 70 -45.12 -43.68 -15.03
C TYR A 70 -45.71 -44.92 -14.36
N VAL A 71 -46.80 -44.75 -13.60
CA VAL A 71 -47.55 -45.85 -13.00
C VAL A 71 -48.79 -46.11 -13.84
N LEU A 72 -48.90 -47.34 -14.35
CA LEU A 72 -49.95 -47.77 -15.26
C LEU A 72 -50.62 -49.04 -14.73
N HIS A 73 -51.84 -49.25 -15.18
CA HIS A 73 -52.62 -50.43 -14.87
C HIS A 73 -53.06 -51.10 -16.17
N ALA A 74 -53.07 -52.43 -16.18
CA ALA A 74 -53.56 -53.20 -17.31
C ALA A 74 -54.60 -54.22 -16.88
N GLN A 75 -55.57 -54.44 -17.77
CA GLN A 75 -56.62 -55.44 -17.61
C GLN A 75 -56.83 -56.20 -18.91
N ALA A 76 -56.88 -57.53 -18.80
CA ALA A 76 -57.32 -58.42 -19.87
C ALA A 76 -58.81 -58.71 -19.71
N ILE A 77 -59.61 -58.42 -20.73
CA ILE A 77 -61.05 -58.67 -20.75
C ILE A 77 -61.42 -59.61 -21.90
N ASP A 78 -62.52 -60.35 -21.73
CA ASP A 78 -63.13 -61.12 -22.80
C ASP A 78 -63.85 -60.16 -23.76
N ARG A 79 -63.49 -60.18 -25.05
CA ARG A 79 -64.06 -59.26 -26.06
C ARG A 79 -65.57 -59.37 -26.24
N ARG A 80 -66.13 -60.56 -26.02
CA ARG A 80 -67.55 -60.82 -26.27
C ARG A 80 -68.42 -60.37 -25.10
N THR A 81 -67.92 -60.54 -23.87
CA THR A 81 -68.68 -60.32 -22.64
C THR A 81 -68.26 -59.05 -21.90
N ASN A 82 -67.13 -58.44 -22.26
CA ASN A 82 -66.47 -57.33 -21.56
C ASN A 82 -66.23 -57.59 -20.07
N LYS A 83 -66.10 -58.87 -19.69
CA LYS A 83 -65.79 -59.25 -18.31
C LYS A 83 -64.27 -59.38 -18.13
N PRO A 84 -63.70 -58.93 -17.00
CA PRO A 84 -62.31 -59.18 -16.65
C PRO A 84 -62.01 -60.68 -16.64
N LEU A 85 -60.97 -61.08 -17.37
CA LEU A 85 -60.42 -62.43 -17.35
C LEU A 85 -59.38 -62.59 -16.24
N GLU A 86 -58.68 -61.50 -15.93
CA GLU A 86 -57.65 -61.41 -14.90
C GLU A 86 -57.89 -60.17 -14.03
N PRO A 87 -57.39 -60.16 -12.77
CA PRO A 87 -57.38 -58.94 -11.97
C PRO A 87 -56.55 -57.85 -12.66
N GLU A 88 -56.90 -56.59 -12.39
CA GLU A 88 -56.10 -55.46 -12.84
C GLU A 88 -54.68 -55.54 -12.23
N SER A 89 -53.67 -55.33 -13.06
CA SER A 89 -52.27 -55.37 -12.66
C SER A 89 -51.64 -54.00 -12.77
N GLU A 90 -51.07 -53.52 -11.67
CA GLU A 90 -50.22 -52.32 -11.65
C GLU A 90 -48.80 -52.67 -12.10
N PHE A 91 -48.20 -51.79 -12.89
CA PHE A 91 -46.79 -51.86 -13.27
C PHE A 91 -46.24 -50.46 -13.53
N ILE A 92 -44.90 -50.35 -13.54
CA ILE A 92 -44.20 -49.09 -13.72
C ILE A 92 -43.47 -49.10 -15.07
N ILE A 93 -43.58 -48.03 -15.85
CA ILE A 93 -42.66 -47.78 -16.96
C ILE A 93 -41.61 -46.80 -16.46
N LYS A 94 -40.35 -47.25 -16.35
CA LYS A 94 -39.21 -46.41 -15.98
C LYS A 94 -38.58 -45.82 -17.24
N VAL A 95 -38.34 -44.52 -17.20
CA VAL A 95 -37.59 -43.83 -18.25
C VAL A 95 -36.10 -44.03 -17.97
N GLN A 96 -35.37 -44.57 -18.94
CA GLN A 96 -33.93 -44.83 -18.84
C GLN A 96 -33.15 -43.61 -19.31
N ASP A 97 -32.19 -43.25 -18.47
CA ASP A 97 -31.28 -42.13 -18.65
C ASP A 97 -30.41 -42.25 -19.91
N ILE A 98 -30.23 -41.12 -20.59
CA ILE A 98 -29.21 -40.87 -21.60
C ILE A 98 -28.35 -39.70 -21.12
N ASN A 99 -27.05 -39.71 -21.45
CA ASN A 99 -26.15 -38.61 -21.08
C ASN A 99 -26.35 -37.39 -22.02
N ASP A 100 -27.43 -36.66 -21.85
CA ASP A 100 -27.83 -35.50 -22.67
C ASP A 100 -27.62 -34.15 -21.95
N ASN A 101 -27.42 -34.15 -20.63
CA ASN A 101 -27.10 -32.93 -19.88
C ASN A 101 -25.60 -32.81 -19.61
N ALA A 102 -25.04 -31.64 -19.94
CA ALA A 102 -23.66 -31.33 -19.56
C ALA A 102 -23.58 -30.79 -18.12
N PRO A 103 -22.49 -31.04 -17.38
CA PRO A 103 -22.27 -30.47 -16.05
C PRO A 103 -22.30 -28.94 -16.08
N LYS A 104 -23.00 -28.33 -15.11
CA LYS A 104 -23.10 -26.87 -14.97
C LYS A 104 -22.56 -26.43 -13.63
N PHE A 105 -21.63 -25.47 -13.64
CA PHE A 105 -21.12 -24.85 -12.41
C PHE A 105 -22.24 -24.07 -11.71
N THR A 106 -22.40 -24.28 -10.40
CA THR A 106 -23.50 -23.71 -9.62
C THR A 106 -23.27 -22.26 -9.24
N ASP A 107 -22.01 -21.91 -9.00
CA ASP A 107 -21.61 -20.56 -8.60
C ASP A 107 -20.83 -19.88 -9.74
N GLY A 108 -20.84 -18.55 -9.76
CA GLY A 108 -20.12 -17.73 -10.75
C GLY A 108 -20.57 -16.26 -10.72
N PRO A 109 -19.66 -15.29 -10.89
CA PRO A 109 -18.22 -15.43 -11.16
C PRO A 109 -17.39 -15.87 -9.94
N TYR A 110 -16.36 -16.69 -10.15
CA TYR A 110 -15.44 -17.11 -9.09
C TYR A 110 -14.25 -16.15 -8.98
N ILE A 111 -14.21 -15.38 -7.89
CA ILE A 111 -13.13 -14.44 -7.57
C ILE A 111 -12.64 -14.76 -6.16
N VAL A 112 -11.33 -14.93 -6.01
CA VAL A 112 -10.72 -15.32 -4.74
C VAL A 112 -9.37 -14.67 -4.56
N THR A 113 -8.96 -14.49 -3.31
CA THR A 113 -7.63 -14.03 -2.94
C THR A 113 -6.83 -15.12 -2.26
N VAL A 114 -5.51 -15.12 -2.48
CA VAL A 114 -4.58 -16.04 -1.82
C VAL A 114 -3.29 -15.29 -1.48
N PRO A 115 -2.70 -15.46 -0.29
CA PRO A 115 -1.39 -14.87 0.00
C PRO A 115 -0.35 -15.31 -1.02
N GLU A 116 0.49 -14.38 -1.47
CA GLU A 116 1.69 -14.77 -2.18
C GLU A 116 2.61 -15.63 -1.31
N MET A 117 3.55 -16.32 -1.94
CA MET A 117 4.44 -17.29 -1.30
C MET A 117 3.72 -18.35 -0.44
N SER A 118 2.42 -18.59 -0.70
CA SER A 118 1.67 -19.63 0.00
C SER A 118 2.31 -21.01 -0.23
N ASP A 119 2.40 -21.79 0.85
CA ASP A 119 2.91 -23.16 0.80
C ASP A 119 2.14 -24.00 -0.22
N MET A 120 2.81 -24.97 -0.83
CA MET A 120 2.18 -25.92 -1.74
C MET A 120 1.07 -26.70 -1.02
N GLY A 121 -0.09 -26.82 -1.67
CA GLY A 121 -1.26 -27.50 -1.12
C GLY A 121 -2.21 -26.60 -0.34
N THR A 122 -1.91 -25.30 -0.19
CA THR A 122 -2.80 -24.31 0.41
C THR A 122 -4.13 -24.28 -0.34
N SER A 123 -5.24 -24.42 0.39
CA SER A 123 -6.59 -24.40 -0.18
C SER A 123 -6.94 -22.99 -0.63
N VAL A 124 -7.34 -22.84 -1.89
CA VAL A 124 -7.71 -21.53 -2.48
C VAL A 124 -9.23 -21.37 -2.47
N LEU A 125 -9.94 -22.29 -3.14
CA LEU A 125 -11.39 -22.23 -3.34
C LEU A 125 -11.91 -23.64 -3.67
N GLN A 126 -13.17 -23.93 -3.42
CA GLN A 126 -13.85 -25.11 -3.95
C GLN A 126 -14.89 -24.69 -4.98
N VAL A 127 -14.81 -25.25 -6.18
CA VAL A 127 -15.85 -25.08 -7.21
C VAL A 127 -16.79 -26.28 -7.21
N THR A 128 -18.05 -26.04 -7.55
CA THR A 128 -19.08 -27.08 -7.61
C THR A 128 -19.79 -27.03 -8.96
N ALA A 129 -19.94 -28.19 -9.58
CA ALA A 129 -20.77 -28.40 -10.76
C ALA A 129 -21.78 -29.51 -10.49
N THR A 130 -22.97 -29.35 -11.06
CA THR A 130 -24.07 -30.31 -10.99
C THR A 130 -24.42 -30.78 -12.38
N ASP A 131 -24.73 -32.06 -12.48
CA ASP A 131 -25.25 -32.69 -13.69
C ASP A 131 -26.71 -33.09 -13.42
N ALA A 132 -27.57 -32.99 -14.43
CA ALA A 132 -29.00 -33.27 -14.30
C ALA A 132 -29.35 -34.75 -14.56
N ASP A 133 -28.44 -35.48 -15.22
CA ASP A 133 -28.60 -36.90 -15.56
C ASP A 133 -28.63 -37.79 -14.29
N ASP A 134 -28.85 -39.10 -14.45
CA ASP A 134 -29.09 -40.00 -13.33
C ASP A 134 -27.77 -40.30 -12.60
N PRO A 135 -27.62 -39.95 -11.31
CA PRO A 135 -26.41 -40.25 -10.56
C PRO A 135 -26.31 -41.73 -10.17
N THR A 136 -27.39 -42.50 -10.30
CA THR A 136 -27.47 -43.90 -9.89
C THR A 136 -27.31 -44.89 -11.04
N TYR A 137 -27.52 -44.43 -12.28
CA TYR A 137 -27.48 -45.27 -13.47
C TYR A 137 -26.28 -44.93 -14.34
N GLY A 138 -25.26 -45.80 -14.34
CA GLY A 138 -24.07 -45.59 -15.13
C GLY A 138 -23.14 -44.50 -14.57
N ASN A 139 -22.48 -43.78 -15.47
CA ASN A 139 -21.57 -42.68 -15.11
C ASN A 139 -22.09 -41.32 -15.59
N SER A 140 -23.34 -41.21 -16.09
CA SER A 140 -23.85 -40.01 -16.77
C SER A 140 -23.64 -38.77 -15.90
N ALA A 141 -24.22 -38.72 -14.69
CA ALA A 141 -24.00 -37.57 -13.79
C ALA A 141 -22.69 -37.59 -12.96
N ARG A 142 -21.73 -38.47 -13.27
CA ARG A 142 -20.48 -38.58 -12.48
C ARG A 142 -19.42 -37.60 -12.96
N VAL A 143 -19.37 -36.45 -12.30
CA VAL A 143 -18.45 -35.35 -12.62
C VAL A 143 -17.01 -35.59 -12.13
N VAL A 144 -16.04 -35.25 -12.97
CA VAL A 144 -14.61 -35.15 -12.65
C VAL A 144 -14.11 -33.75 -13.01
N TYR A 145 -13.40 -33.12 -12.07
CA TYR A 145 -12.81 -31.80 -12.27
C TYR A 145 -11.40 -31.88 -12.83
N SER A 146 -11.04 -30.95 -13.71
CA SER A 146 -9.69 -30.80 -14.26
C SER A 146 -9.38 -29.34 -14.59
N ILE A 147 -8.09 -28.99 -14.69
CA ILE A 147 -7.68 -27.68 -15.21
C ILE A 147 -7.60 -27.80 -16.73
N LEU A 148 -8.46 -27.07 -17.43
CA LEU A 148 -8.49 -27.02 -18.89
C LEU A 148 -7.42 -26.06 -19.43
N GLN A 149 -7.29 -24.90 -18.80
CA GLN A 149 -6.31 -23.86 -19.15
C GLN A 149 -5.83 -23.15 -17.89
N GLY A 150 -4.54 -22.83 -17.83
CA GLY A 150 -3.97 -22.13 -16.68
C GLY A 150 -2.47 -22.34 -16.59
N GLN A 151 -1.85 -21.60 -15.69
CA GLN A 151 -0.44 -21.78 -15.34
C GLN A 151 -0.30 -22.91 -14.29
N PRO A 152 0.87 -23.56 -14.17
CA PRO A 152 1.07 -24.69 -13.27
C PRO A 152 1.11 -24.32 -11.78
N TYR A 153 0.70 -23.10 -11.41
CA TYR A 153 0.67 -22.62 -10.02
C TYR A 153 -0.51 -23.18 -9.22
N PHE A 154 -1.50 -23.78 -9.87
CA PHE A 154 -2.69 -24.33 -9.22
C PHE A 154 -2.94 -25.77 -9.63
N SER A 155 -3.60 -26.51 -8.75
CA SER A 155 -4.13 -27.85 -8.98
C SER A 155 -5.58 -27.90 -8.55
N VAL A 156 -6.37 -28.82 -9.11
CA VAL A 156 -7.75 -29.07 -8.69
C VAL A 156 -7.90 -30.53 -8.29
N ASP A 157 -8.53 -30.78 -7.15
CA ASP A 157 -8.89 -32.14 -6.75
C ASP A 157 -10.02 -32.65 -7.67
N PRO A 158 -9.82 -33.77 -8.38
CA PRO A 158 -10.73 -34.23 -9.42
C PRO A 158 -12.09 -34.70 -8.89
N LYS A 159 -12.23 -34.96 -7.59
CA LYS A 159 -13.48 -35.45 -6.99
C LYS A 159 -14.25 -34.36 -6.27
N THR A 160 -13.54 -33.44 -5.63
CA THR A 160 -14.14 -32.44 -4.74
C THR A 160 -14.23 -31.05 -5.37
N GLY A 161 -13.46 -30.78 -6.43
CA GLY A 161 -13.38 -29.45 -7.03
C GLY A 161 -12.57 -28.45 -6.20
N VAL A 162 -11.85 -28.92 -5.16
CA VAL A 162 -10.99 -28.05 -4.33
C VAL A 162 -9.75 -27.67 -5.12
N ILE A 163 -9.56 -26.38 -5.34
CA ILE A 163 -8.39 -25.78 -5.96
C ILE A 163 -7.34 -25.49 -4.88
N ARG A 164 -6.10 -25.88 -5.14
CA ARG A 164 -4.95 -25.69 -4.26
C ARG A 164 -3.77 -25.08 -4.99
N THR A 165 -2.91 -24.38 -4.26
CA THR A 165 -1.60 -23.97 -4.77
C THR A 165 -0.75 -25.23 -5.09
N ALA A 166 -0.10 -25.22 -6.25
CA ALA A 166 0.78 -26.30 -6.71
C ALA A 166 2.26 -25.90 -6.71
N LEU A 167 2.55 -24.59 -6.75
CA LEU A 167 3.90 -24.03 -6.65
C LEU A 167 3.91 -22.92 -5.59
N HIS A 168 5.05 -22.73 -4.93
CA HIS A 168 5.22 -21.78 -3.82
C HIS A 168 5.79 -20.43 -4.25
N ASN A 169 6.27 -20.29 -5.49
CA ASN A 169 6.97 -19.09 -5.98
C ASN A 169 6.04 -18.09 -6.68
N MET A 170 4.77 -18.06 -6.29
CA MET A 170 3.86 -17.00 -6.70
C MET A 170 4.22 -15.75 -5.91
N ASP A 171 4.52 -14.69 -6.64
CA ASP A 171 5.05 -13.41 -6.15
C ASP A 171 4.17 -12.30 -6.76
N ARG A 172 3.64 -11.44 -5.91
CA ARG A 172 2.69 -10.37 -6.23
C ARG A 172 3.40 -9.23 -6.94
N GLU A 173 4.61 -8.87 -6.52
CA GLU A 173 5.47 -7.85 -7.13
C GLU A 173 5.84 -8.24 -8.57
N ALA A 174 6.00 -9.54 -8.85
CA ALA A 174 6.21 -10.05 -10.20
C ALA A 174 4.90 -10.15 -11.00
N ARG A 175 3.84 -10.68 -10.38
CA ARG A 175 2.51 -10.86 -11.00
C ARG A 175 1.41 -11.04 -9.96
N GLU A 176 0.54 -10.05 -9.86
CA GLU A 176 -0.58 -10.04 -8.91
C GLU A 176 -1.79 -10.91 -9.33
N HIS A 177 -2.10 -11.00 -10.64
CA HIS A 177 -3.34 -11.61 -11.11
C HIS A 177 -3.12 -12.91 -11.90
N TYR A 178 -3.88 -13.93 -11.52
CA TYR A 178 -3.91 -15.26 -12.14
C TYR A 178 -5.34 -15.64 -12.54
N SER A 179 -5.45 -16.48 -13.55
CA SER A 179 -6.71 -17.10 -13.92
C SER A 179 -6.49 -18.56 -14.30
N VAL A 180 -7.44 -19.41 -13.88
CA VAL A 180 -7.50 -20.82 -14.26
C VAL A 180 -8.90 -21.14 -14.75
N VAL A 181 -8.96 -21.87 -15.87
CA VAL A 181 -10.21 -22.39 -16.43
C VAL A 181 -10.36 -23.82 -15.93
N ILE A 182 -11.38 -24.04 -15.10
CA ILE A 182 -11.73 -25.37 -14.57
C ILE A 182 -12.78 -25.99 -15.47
N GLN A 183 -12.58 -27.24 -15.82
CA GLN A 183 -13.56 -28.07 -16.51
C GLN A 183 -14.18 -29.05 -15.51
N ALA A 184 -15.50 -29.19 -15.59
CA ALA A 184 -16.25 -30.28 -15.00
C ALA A 184 -16.70 -31.18 -16.16
N LYS A 185 -16.26 -32.44 -16.16
CA LYS A 185 -16.58 -33.41 -17.21
C LYS A 185 -17.32 -34.59 -16.62
N ASP A 186 -18.43 -34.94 -17.24
CA ASP A 186 -19.28 -36.06 -16.85
C ASP A 186 -18.66 -37.42 -17.24
N MET A 187 -19.43 -38.51 -17.16
CA MET A 187 -18.97 -39.86 -17.55
C MET A 187 -17.65 -40.27 -16.86
N ALA A 188 -17.44 -39.84 -15.61
CA ALA A 188 -16.19 -40.00 -14.87
C ALA A 188 -14.94 -39.48 -15.62
N GLY A 189 -15.09 -38.46 -16.46
CA GLY A 189 -14.03 -37.85 -17.27
C GLY A 189 -13.68 -38.61 -18.55
N GLN A 190 -14.42 -39.66 -18.91
CA GLN A 190 -14.11 -40.52 -20.07
C GLN A 190 -14.25 -39.78 -21.41
N VAL A 191 -13.61 -40.32 -22.45
CA VAL A 191 -13.78 -39.83 -23.83
C VAL A 191 -15.22 -40.10 -24.27
N GLY A 192 -15.93 -39.06 -24.73
CA GLY A 192 -17.36 -39.13 -25.05
C GLY A 192 -18.24 -38.36 -24.07
N GLY A 193 -17.75 -38.07 -22.86
CA GLY A 193 -18.48 -37.26 -21.89
C GLY A 193 -18.61 -35.78 -22.26
N LEU A 194 -19.72 -35.16 -21.86
CA LEU A 194 -19.98 -33.73 -21.98
C LEU A 194 -19.25 -32.97 -20.87
N SER A 195 -19.07 -31.66 -21.09
CA SER A 195 -18.32 -30.83 -20.14
C SER A 195 -18.84 -29.41 -20.05
N GLY A 196 -18.85 -28.88 -18.84
CA GLY A 196 -18.94 -27.46 -18.56
C GLY A 196 -17.57 -26.90 -18.17
N SER A 197 -17.37 -25.59 -18.35
CA SER A 197 -16.16 -24.90 -17.92
C SER A 197 -16.48 -23.58 -17.22
N THR A 198 -15.65 -23.19 -16.27
CA THR A 198 -15.72 -21.89 -15.59
C THR A 198 -14.33 -21.30 -15.39
N THR A 199 -14.25 -19.97 -15.30
CA THR A 199 -13.00 -19.25 -15.02
C THR A 199 -12.97 -18.83 -13.55
N VAL A 200 -11.85 -19.12 -12.88
CA VAL A 200 -11.55 -18.67 -11.52
C VAL A 200 -10.47 -17.59 -11.61
N ASN A 201 -10.81 -16.39 -11.17
CA ASN A 201 -9.89 -15.26 -11.09
C ASN A 201 -9.28 -15.20 -9.69
N ILE A 202 -7.95 -15.22 -9.62
CA ILE A 202 -7.19 -15.31 -8.37
C ILE A 202 -6.31 -14.08 -8.28
N THR A 203 -6.43 -13.33 -7.18
CA THR A 203 -5.58 -12.17 -6.89
C THR A 203 -4.68 -12.49 -5.71
N LEU A 204 -3.38 -12.29 -5.86
CA LEU A 204 -2.46 -12.45 -4.74
C LEU A 204 -2.64 -11.32 -3.73
N THR A 205 -2.72 -11.67 -2.45
CA THR A 205 -2.62 -10.69 -1.36
C THR A 205 -1.18 -10.57 -0.92
N ASP A 206 -0.79 -9.33 -0.68
CA ASP A 206 0.53 -8.90 -0.26
C ASP A 206 1.00 -9.56 1.03
N VAL A 207 2.26 -9.96 1.05
CA VAL A 207 2.97 -10.44 2.23
C VAL A 207 4.26 -9.62 2.36
N ASN A 208 4.73 -9.35 3.58
CA ASN A 208 5.95 -8.55 3.76
C ASN A 208 7.21 -9.40 3.49
N ASP A 209 7.59 -9.53 2.22
CA ASP A 209 8.79 -10.23 1.77
C ASP A 209 9.84 -9.27 1.16
N ASN A 210 9.53 -7.98 0.96
CA ASN A 210 10.48 -7.01 0.43
C ASN A 210 10.95 -5.99 1.48
N PRO A 211 12.15 -6.16 2.07
CA PRO A 211 12.67 -5.17 3.02
C PRO A 211 12.99 -3.84 2.32
N PRO A 212 12.88 -2.70 3.03
CA PRO A 212 13.09 -1.37 2.46
C PRO A 212 14.53 -1.18 2.06
N ARG A 213 14.76 -0.55 0.92
CA ARG A 213 16.10 -0.29 0.35
C ARG A 213 16.26 1.16 -0.02
N PHE A 214 17.33 1.79 0.47
CA PHE A 214 17.70 3.11 -0.04
C PHE A 214 18.30 2.98 -1.45
N PRO A 215 17.82 3.76 -2.44
CA PRO A 215 18.40 3.78 -3.78
C PRO A 215 19.89 4.14 -3.81
N GLN A 216 20.35 4.93 -2.83
CA GLN A 216 21.74 5.36 -2.72
C GLN A 216 22.29 5.04 -1.34
N LYS A 217 23.58 4.70 -1.26
CA LYS A 217 24.29 4.51 0.03
C LYS A 217 24.80 5.82 0.64
N HIS A 218 24.81 6.90 -0.15
CA HIS A 218 25.21 8.23 0.26
C HIS A 218 24.27 9.26 -0.34
N TYR A 219 23.70 10.11 0.51
CA TYR A 219 22.88 11.26 0.15
C TYR A 219 23.59 12.55 0.55
N GLN A 220 23.26 13.63 -0.16
CA GLN A 220 23.74 14.96 0.16
C GLN A 220 22.59 15.95 0.15
N LEU A 221 22.48 16.75 1.20
CA LEU A 221 21.55 17.86 1.31
C LEU A 221 22.31 19.15 1.59
N TYR A 222 21.69 20.28 1.25
CA TYR A 222 22.24 21.61 1.48
C TYR A 222 21.26 22.40 2.34
N VAL A 223 21.79 23.12 3.33
CA VAL A 223 21.00 24.00 4.20
C VAL A 223 21.81 25.27 4.48
N PRO A 224 21.27 26.47 4.22
CA PRO A 224 21.96 27.70 4.59
C PRO A 224 22.02 27.82 6.12
N GLU A 225 23.08 28.43 6.66
CA GLU A 225 23.20 28.57 8.11
C GLU A 225 22.11 29.44 8.75
N SER A 226 21.58 30.38 7.97
CA SER A 226 20.45 31.25 8.33
C SER A 226 19.09 30.51 8.38
N ALA A 227 19.06 29.21 8.09
CA ALA A 227 17.84 28.41 8.16
C ALA A 227 17.24 28.41 9.59
N GLN A 228 15.94 28.66 9.67
CA GLN A 228 15.24 28.69 10.95
C GLN A 228 15.13 27.30 11.58
N VAL A 229 15.26 27.24 12.91
CA VAL A 229 14.96 26.03 13.68
C VAL A 229 13.52 25.59 13.41
N GLY A 230 13.34 24.31 13.13
CA GLY A 230 12.06 23.69 12.75
C GLY A 230 11.85 23.59 11.24
N SER A 231 12.65 24.28 10.42
CA SER A 231 12.53 24.20 8.96
C SER A 231 12.97 22.83 8.43
N ALA A 232 12.35 22.40 7.33
CA ALA A 232 12.72 21.18 6.63
C ALA A 232 13.99 21.43 5.79
N VAL A 233 15.00 20.58 6.00
CA VAL A 233 16.28 20.60 5.28
C VAL A 233 16.16 19.85 3.96
N GLY A 234 15.43 18.74 3.97
CA GLY A 234 15.21 17.93 2.78
C GLY A 234 14.53 16.61 3.11
N LYS A 235 14.35 15.79 2.09
CA LYS A 235 13.67 14.51 2.19
C LYS A 235 14.56 13.38 1.74
N ILE A 236 14.38 12.21 2.35
CA ILE A 236 15.04 10.97 1.99
C ILE A 236 14.00 9.86 1.94
N LYS A 237 14.15 8.92 1.00
CA LYS A 237 13.19 7.83 0.83
C LYS A 237 13.89 6.50 0.58
N ALA A 238 13.52 5.49 1.35
CA ALA A 238 13.74 4.09 1.03
C ALA A 238 12.55 3.58 0.22
N ASN A 239 12.83 2.68 -0.72
CA ASN A 239 11.82 2.01 -1.52
C ASN A 239 11.53 0.64 -0.93
N ASP A 240 10.25 0.32 -0.87
CA ASP A 240 9.71 -0.95 -0.43
C ASP A 240 8.70 -1.38 -1.50
N ALA A 241 8.81 -2.62 -1.97
CA ALA A 241 8.04 -3.11 -3.11
C ALA A 241 6.64 -3.61 -2.69
N ASP A 242 6.45 -3.84 -1.40
CA ASP A 242 5.20 -4.31 -0.82
C ASP A 242 4.11 -3.21 -0.88
N THR A 243 2.91 -3.57 -0.45
CA THR A 243 1.76 -2.67 -0.47
C THR A 243 1.07 -2.56 0.89
N GLY A 244 0.18 -1.57 1.03
CA GLY A 244 -0.54 -1.33 2.29
C GLY A 244 0.41 -1.16 3.47
N SER A 245 0.12 -1.83 4.59
CA SER A 245 0.89 -1.78 5.83
C SER A 245 2.26 -2.47 5.74
N ASN A 246 2.46 -3.38 4.78
CA ASN A 246 3.73 -4.10 4.65
C ASN A 246 4.85 -3.16 4.18
N ALA A 247 4.53 -2.20 3.31
CA ALA A 247 5.43 -1.12 2.90
C ALA A 247 5.41 0.13 3.80
N ASP A 248 4.75 0.09 4.96
CA ASP A 248 4.84 1.20 5.92
C ASP A 248 6.18 1.15 6.66
N MET A 249 6.79 2.32 6.82
CA MET A 249 8.15 2.46 7.35
C MET A 249 8.30 3.65 8.28
N THR A 250 9.37 3.61 9.06
CA THR A 250 9.80 4.70 9.93
C THR A 250 11.27 5.01 9.73
N TYR A 251 11.61 6.29 9.76
CA TYR A 251 12.99 6.77 9.66
C TYR A 251 13.53 7.19 11.03
N SER A 252 14.81 6.90 11.27
CA SER A 252 15.51 7.34 12.47
C SER A 252 16.97 7.71 12.19
N ILE A 253 17.52 8.60 13.01
CA ILE A 253 18.95 8.93 13.02
C ILE A 253 19.61 8.00 14.04
N THR A 254 20.42 7.05 13.59
CA THR A 254 21.02 6.03 14.46
C THR A 254 22.44 6.38 14.90
N ASN A 255 23.17 7.16 14.10
CA ASN A 255 24.53 7.59 14.40
C ASN A 255 24.86 8.90 13.67
N GLY A 256 25.99 9.54 14.00
CA GLY A 256 26.52 10.70 13.31
C GLY A 256 26.75 11.91 14.20
N ASP A 257 27.42 12.91 13.63
CA ASP A 257 27.87 14.11 14.35
C ASP A 257 26.84 15.27 14.31
N GLY A 258 25.71 15.06 13.65
CA GLY A 258 24.55 15.95 13.63
C GLY A 258 23.42 15.50 14.57
N ILE A 259 23.63 14.47 15.39
CA ILE A 259 22.66 14.06 16.41
C ILE A 259 22.38 15.24 17.36
N GLY A 260 21.10 15.54 17.54
CA GLY A 260 20.65 16.66 18.37
C GLY A 260 20.70 18.04 17.69
N VAL A 261 21.33 18.14 16.51
CA VAL A 261 21.24 19.30 15.60
C VAL A 261 20.10 19.10 14.61
N PHE A 262 19.91 17.87 14.13
CA PHE A 262 18.82 17.50 13.23
C PHE A 262 17.86 16.49 13.88
N SER A 263 16.64 16.43 13.36
CA SER A 263 15.66 15.39 13.64
C SER A 263 15.09 14.87 12.32
N ILE A 264 14.63 13.62 12.30
CA ILE A 264 13.92 13.06 11.16
C ILE A 264 12.54 12.58 11.59
N SER A 265 11.53 12.88 10.79
CA SER A 265 10.16 12.38 10.96
C SER A 265 9.70 11.69 9.69
N THR A 266 8.77 10.75 9.79
CA THR A 266 8.21 10.09 8.62
C THR A 266 6.91 10.76 8.20
N ASP A 267 6.83 11.17 6.95
CA ASP A 267 5.59 11.62 6.31
C ASP A 267 4.69 10.40 6.07
N LYS A 268 3.47 10.42 6.61
CA LYS A 268 2.54 9.28 6.53
C LYS A 268 1.94 9.10 5.13
N ASP A 269 1.83 10.18 4.36
CA ASP A 269 1.19 10.16 3.05
C ASP A 269 2.21 9.78 1.97
N THR A 270 3.44 10.32 2.06
CA THR A 270 4.48 10.08 1.04
C THR A 270 5.48 8.99 1.40
N ARG A 271 5.49 8.55 2.68
CA ARG A 271 6.47 7.61 3.26
C ARG A 271 7.92 8.10 3.15
N GLU A 272 8.10 9.42 3.11
CA GLU A 272 9.41 10.07 3.06
C GLU A 272 9.90 10.41 4.47
N GLY A 273 11.19 10.26 4.71
CA GLY A 273 11.87 10.80 5.87
C GLY A 273 12.16 12.29 5.66
N ILE A 274 11.49 13.15 6.42
CA ILE A 274 11.71 14.60 6.40
C ILE A 274 12.76 14.94 7.45
N LEU A 275 13.94 15.39 7.00
CA LEU A 275 14.98 15.91 7.88
C LEU A 275 14.68 17.37 8.21
N SER A 276 14.65 17.72 9.49
CA SER A 276 14.39 19.07 9.97
C SER A 276 15.47 19.55 10.94
N LEU A 277 15.64 20.87 10.99
CA LEU A 277 16.63 21.51 11.84
C LEU A 277 16.12 21.68 13.28
N LYS A 278 16.93 21.31 14.28
CA LYS A 278 16.59 21.41 15.73
C LYS A 278 17.38 22.51 16.45
N LYS A 279 18.54 22.90 15.92
CA LYS A 279 19.42 23.94 16.48
C LYS A 279 19.90 24.87 15.37
N PRO A 280 20.18 26.15 15.67
CA PRO A 280 20.77 27.05 14.68
C PRO A 280 22.12 26.49 14.20
N LEU A 281 22.42 26.77 12.94
CA LEU A 281 23.68 26.41 12.31
C LEU A 281 24.64 27.61 12.38
N ASN A 282 25.92 27.34 12.17
CA ASN A 282 26.94 28.36 11.96
C ASN A 282 28.05 27.73 11.11
N TYR A 283 28.26 28.30 9.94
CA TYR A 283 29.14 27.77 8.91
C TYR A 283 30.61 27.84 9.34
N GLU A 284 31.03 28.93 10.00
CA GLU A 284 32.41 29.18 10.46
C GLU A 284 32.85 28.12 11.45
N LYS A 285 31.93 27.67 12.33
CA LYS A 285 32.17 26.60 13.30
C LYS A 285 32.15 25.24 12.65
N LYS A 286 31.18 24.96 11.77
CA LYS A 286 31.01 23.62 11.19
C LYS A 286 30.29 23.64 9.84
N LYS A 287 31.06 23.33 8.79
CA LYS A 287 30.63 23.37 7.39
C LYS A 287 29.81 22.16 6.92
N SER A 288 29.83 21.05 7.65
CA SER A 288 29.02 19.88 7.29
C SER A 288 28.79 18.93 8.45
N TYR A 289 27.70 18.17 8.35
CA TYR A 289 27.34 17.09 9.26
C TYR A 289 27.16 15.79 8.48
N THR A 290 27.46 14.67 9.11
CA THR A 290 27.24 13.33 8.59
C THR A 290 26.33 12.56 9.54
N LEU A 291 25.24 12.04 9.01
CA LEU A 291 24.21 11.29 9.73
C LEU A 291 24.09 9.89 9.14
N ASN A 292 23.88 8.88 9.98
CA ASN A 292 23.44 7.56 9.55
C ASN A 292 21.93 7.48 9.72
N ILE A 293 21.21 7.37 8.60
CA ILE A 293 19.76 7.29 8.56
C ILE A 293 19.35 5.84 8.36
N GLU A 294 18.50 5.32 9.24
CA GLU A 294 17.90 3.98 9.13
C GLU A 294 16.42 4.14 8.75
N GLY A 295 15.99 3.39 7.74
CA GLY A 295 14.58 3.20 7.40
C GLY A 295 14.19 1.76 7.74
N ALA A 296 13.13 1.56 8.50
CA ALA A 296 12.68 0.25 8.97
C ALA A 296 11.17 0.07 8.80
N ASN A 297 10.72 -1.12 8.38
CA ASN A 297 9.29 -1.42 8.37
C ASN A 297 8.72 -1.41 9.78
N THR A 298 7.47 -0.99 9.88
CA THR A 298 6.72 -1.06 11.14
C THR A 298 6.06 -2.43 11.35
N HIS A 299 5.76 -3.15 10.27
CA HIS A 299 5.12 -4.45 10.30
C HIS A 299 6.12 -5.54 9.98
N LEU A 300 6.48 -6.36 10.97
CA LEU A 300 7.44 -7.45 10.79
C LEU A 300 6.70 -8.77 10.57
N ASP A 301 7.06 -9.49 9.51
CA ASP A 301 6.68 -10.90 9.35
C ASP A 301 7.91 -11.79 9.56
N PHE A 302 7.95 -12.50 10.69
CA PHE A 302 9.08 -13.33 11.06
C PHE A 302 9.32 -14.51 10.11
N ARG A 303 8.31 -14.94 9.33
CA ARG A 303 8.49 -15.99 8.32
C ARG A 303 9.51 -15.58 7.26
N PHE A 304 9.59 -14.28 6.95
CA PHE A 304 10.49 -13.72 5.94
C PHE A 304 11.74 -13.06 6.53
N SER A 305 11.99 -13.24 7.84
CA SER A 305 13.22 -12.76 8.50
C SER A 305 14.52 -13.28 7.88
N HIS A 306 14.47 -14.38 7.14
CA HIS A 306 15.60 -14.95 6.40
C HIS A 306 15.98 -14.13 5.15
N LEU A 307 15.08 -13.28 4.63
CA LEU A 307 15.35 -12.39 3.49
C LEU A 307 16.18 -11.16 3.87
N GLY A 308 16.39 -10.96 5.17
CA GLY A 308 17.26 -9.94 5.73
C GLY A 308 16.58 -9.16 6.85
N PRO A 309 17.29 -8.16 7.40
CA PRO A 309 16.66 -7.24 8.33
C PRO A 309 15.63 -6.40 7.54
N PHE A 310 14.41 -6.23 8.10
CA PHE A 310 13.34 -5.34 7.58
C PHE A 310 13.69 -3.86 7.79
N LYS A 311 14.93 -3.52 7.44
CA LYS A 311 15.54 -2.21 7.56
C LYS A 311 16.79 -2.10 6.68
N ASP A 312 17.05 -0.90 6.21
CA ASP A 312 18.29 -0.52 5.54
C ASP A 312 18.79 0.81 6.11
N ALA A 313 20.08 1.08 5.90
CA ALA A 313 20.70 2.32 6.35
C ALA A 313 21.49 2.99 5.23
N THR A 314 21.56 4.30 5.29
CA THR A 314 22.30 5.14 4.34
C THR A 314 22.96 6.31 5.05
N MET A 315 24.06 6.78 4.48
CA MET A 315 24.79 7.94 5.00
C MET A 315 24.25 9.22 4.37
N LEU A 316 23.88 10.20 5.19
CA LEU A 316 23.41 11.50 4.75
C LEU A 316 24.41 12.58 5.17
N LYS A 317 25.01 13.25 4.19
CA LYS A 317 25.86 14.43 4.41
C LYS A 317 25.06 15.71 4.23
N VAL A 318 24.93 16.49 5.28
CA VAL A 318 24.31 17.82 5.24
C VAL A 318 25.42 18.85 5.11
N ILE A 319 25.43 19.60 4.00
CA ILE A 319 26.35 20.71 3.77
C ILE A 319 25.70 21.99 4.28
N VAL A 320 26.41 22.70 5.15
CA VAL A 320 26.00 24.02 5.61
C VAL A 320 26.47 25.03 4.57
N GLY A 321 25.51 25.82 4.10
CA GLY A 321 25.73 26.94 3.22
C GLY A 321 26.11 28.18 4.00
N ASP A 322 27.22 28.77 3.60
CA ASP A 322 27.71 30.08 4.02
C ASP A 322 26.71 31.18 3.63
N VAL A 323 26.34 32.04 4.57
CA VAL A 323 25.48 33.20 4.35
C VAL A 323 26.06 34.42 5.03
N ASP A 324 26.54 35.35 4.21
CA ASP A 324 27.02 36.70 4.57
C ASP A 324 26.25 37.32 5.75
N GLU A 325 26.91 37.37 6.90
CA GLU A 325 26.53 37.98 8.16
C GLU A 325 27.25 39.33 8.31
N PRO A 326 26.68 40.32 9.04
CA PRO A 326 27.35 41.60 9.24
C PRO A 326 28.51 41.49 10.26
N PRO A 327 29.46 42.45 10.24
CA PRO A 327 30.57 42.45 11.20
C PRO A 327 30.14 42.47 12.65
N LEU A 328 30.83 41.69 13.48
CA LEU A 328 30.56 41.60 14.91
C LEU A 328 31.63 42.31 15.72
N PHE A 329 31.22 43.24 16.60
CA PHE A 329 32.13 43.86 17.56
C PHE A 329 32.69 42.83 18.54
N SER A 330 33.98 42.92 18.84
CA SER A 330 34.67 42.01 19.78
C SER A 330 34.14 42.08 21.21
N MET A 331 33.53 43.20 21.59
CA MET A 331 32.90 43.42 22.90
C MET A 331 31.51 44.03 22.71
N PRO A 332 30.53 43.71 23.59
CA PRO A 332 29.18 44.28 23.52
C PRO A 332 29.16 45.77 23.91
N SER A 333 30.12 46.22 24.71
CA SER A 333 30.35 47.62 25.03
C SER A 333 31.83 47.88 25.33
N TYR A 334 32.27 49.10 25.08
CA TYR A 334 33.62 49.58 25.35
C TYR A 334 33.54 50.72 26.35
N VAL A 335 34.36 50.67 27.40
CA VAL A 335 34.55 51.80 28.31
C VAL A 335 35.93 52.35 28.07
N MET A 336 36.00 53.65 27.74
CA MET A 336 37.25 54.33 27.43
C MET A 336 37.36 55.56 28.33
N GLU A 337 38.60 55.92 28.69
CA GLU A 337 38.86 57.07 29.55
C GLU A 337 39.61 58.13 28.76
N VAL A 338 39.18 59.38 28.90
CA VAL A 338 39.82 60.54 28.27
C VAL A 338 39.86 61.69 29.27
N TYR A 339 40.96 62.44 29.31
CA TYR A 339 41.07 63.60 30.18
C TYR A 339 40.34 64.81 29.60
N GLU A 340 39.74 65.64 30.44
CA GLU A 340 39.03 66.87 30.01
C GLU A 340 39.91 67.86 29.24
N ASN A 341 41.18 67.92 29.62
CA ASN A 341 42.17 68.77 28.96
C ASN A 341 42.73 68.17 27.67
N ALA A 342 42.18 67.05 27.20
CA ALA A 342 42.57 66.43 25.95
C ALA A 342 42.37 67.41 24.80
N LYS A 343 43.44 67.64 24.03
CA LYS A 343 43.38 68.47 22.83
C LYS A 343 42.50 67.80 21.78
N ILE A 344 41.90 68.60 20.90
CA ILE A 344 41.21 68.07 19.71
C ILE A 344 42.16 67.17 18.93
N GLY A 345 41.70 65.97 18.56
CA GLY A 345 42.46 64.93 17.88
C GLY A 345 43.14 63.92 18.81
N THR A 346 42.94 64.01 20.14
CA THR A 346 43.47 63.04 21.10
C THR A 346 42.79 61.70 20.92
N ILE A 347 43.56 60.61 20.89
CA ILE A 347 43.05 59.23 20.79
C ILE A 347 42.41 58.84 22.13
N VAL A 348 41.14 58.43 22.07
CA VAL A 348 40.36 57.97 23.23
C VAL A 348 40.49 56.45 23.38
N GLY A 349 40.49 55.73 22.26
CA GLY A 349 40.65 54.30 22.21
C GLY A 349 40.28 53.75 20.84
N THR A 350 40.25 52.42 20.71
CA THR A 350 39.96 51.73 19.46
C THR A 350 38.91 50.66 19.69
N VAL A 351 37.92 50.60 18.81
CA VAL A 351 36.95 49.50 18.76
C VAL A 351 37.33 48.54 17.65
N LEU A 352 37.02 47.25 17.84
CA LEU A 352 37.31 46.21 16.87
C LEU A 352 36.02 45.46 16.52
N ALA A 353 35.72 45.37 15.23
CA ALA A 353 34.72 44.49 14.67
C ALA A 353 35.38 43.57 13.65
N GLN A 354 34.93 42.33 13.59
CA GLN A 354 35.46 41.32 12.69
C GLN A 354 34.35 40.69 11.85
N ASP A 355 34.75 40.46 10.60
CA ASP A 355 34.03 39.71 9.56
C ASP A 355 33.83 38.22 9.93
N PRO A 356 32.67 37.67 10.33
CA PRO A 356 32.58 36.21 10.46
C PRO A 356 32.78 35.46 9.12
N ASP A 357 32.28 35.98 7.99
CA ASP A 357 32.17 35.25 6.70
C ASP A 357 33.44 35.30 5.85
N SER A 358 34.39 36.15 6.19
CA SER A 358 35.75 36.08 5.67
C SER A 358 36.65 36.92 6.54
N ALA A 359 37.72 36.32 7.08
CA ALA A 359 38.68 36.98 7.97
C ALA A 359 39.41 38.22 7.38
N ASN A 360 39.11 38.63 6.14
CA ASN A 360 39.77 39.73 5.41
C ASN A 360 38.82 40.69 4.68
N SER A 361 37.51 40.68 4.97
CA SER A 361 36.65 41.76 4.48
C SER A 361 37.02 43.09 5.14
N LEU A 362 37.12 44.16 4.35
CA LEU A 362 37.52 45.48 4.85
C LEU A 362 36.39 46.11 5.68
N VAL A 363 36.40 45.86 6.99
CA VAL A 363 35.43 46.46 7.92
C VAL A 363 35.66 47.97 8.02
N ARG A 364 34.61 48.75 7.80
CA ARG A 364 34.61 50.21 7.98
C ARG A 364 33.77 50.63 9.18
N TYR A 365 34.29 51.59 9.94
CA TYR A 365 33.68 52.08 11.18
C TYR A 365 33.07 53.46 11.01
N PHE A 366 31.91 53.69 11.63
CA PHE A 366 31.18 54.95 11.56
C PHE A 366 30.62 55.36 12.93
N ILE A 367 30.61 56.67 13.20
CA ILE A 367 29.80 57.29 14.25
C ILE A 367 28.69 58.05 13.52
N ASN A 368 27.43 57.77 13.86
CA ASN A 368 26.29 58.34 13.13
C ASN A 368 26.06 59.83 13.42
N HIS A 369 26.64 60.37 14.51
CA HIS A 369 26.44 61.75 14.97
C HIS A 369 24.96 62.13 15.12
N SER A 370 24.18 61.16 15.57
CA SER A 370 22.76 61.25 15.81
C SER A 370 22.44 62.08 17.05
N THR A 371 23.37 62.13 18.01
CA THR A 371 23.29 62.94 19.23
C THR A 371 24.34 64.06 19.21
N GLU A 372 24.12 65.12 20.01
CA GLU A 372 25.13 66.17 20.18
C GLU A 372 26.39 65.65 20.90
N GLU A 373 26.24 64.68 21.80
CA GLU A 373 27.36 63.98 22.48
C GLU A 373 28.28 63.25 21.47
N GLU A 374 27.69 62.56 20.49
CA GLU A 374 28.46 61.87 19.43
C GLU A 374 29.27 62.82 18.55
N ARG A 375 28.93 64.13 18.51
CA ARG A 375 29.68 65.14 17.74
C ARG A 375 30.95 65.61 18.42
N PHE A 376 31.23 65.18 19.64
CA PHE A 376 32.50 65.43 20.35
C PHE A 376 33.61 64.44 19.97
N PHE A 377 33.28 63.42 19.17
CA PHE A 377 34.20 62.39 18.75
C PHE A 377 34.13 62.17 17.25
N ASN A 378 35.24 61.75 16.63
CA ASN A 378 35.30 61.22 15.28
C ASN A 378 35.96 59.84 15.32
N ILE A 379 35.61 58.96 14.38
CA ILE A 379 36.22 57.64 14.25
C ILE A 379 37.00 57.55 12.94
N ASP A 380 38.18 56.93 13.00
CA ASP A 380 38.92 56.55 11.80
C ASP A 380 38.26 55.33 11.16
N ALA A 381 37.76 55.51 9.93
CA ALA A 381 36.94 54.52 9.25
C ALA A 381 37.67 53.19 8.97
N ASN A 382 39.00 53.15 8.92
CA ASN A 382 39.76 51.93 8.59
C ASN A 382 40.32 51.23 9.84
N THR A 383 40.56 51.99 10.91
CA THR A 383 41.22 51.46 12.12
C THR A 383 40.30 51.34 13.32
N GLY A 384 39.10 51.94 13.29
CA GLY A 384 38.19 51.99 14.43
C GLY A 384 38.70 52.88 15.57
N THR A 385 39.70 53.72 15.33
CA THR A 385 40.30 54.60 16.34
C THR A 385 39.42 55.82 16.57
N ILE A 386 38.95 56.02 17.81
CA ILE A 386 38.13 57.15 18.22
C ILE A 386 39.02 58.28 18.70
N LYS A 387 38.77 59.49 18.21
CA LYS A 387 39.49 60.72 18.57
C LYS A 387 38.53 61.82 18.98
N THR A 388 38.94 62.69 19.88
CA THR A 388 38.18 63.91 20.23
C THR A 388 38.09 64.86 19.02
N SER A 389 36.92 65.42 18.76
CA SER A 389 36.68 66.43 17.72
C SER A 389 36.37 67.81 18.28
N LYS A 390 35.95 67.87 19.54
CA LYS A 390 35.69 69.09 20.32
C LYS A 390 36.46 69.05 21.65
N VAL A 391 36.48 70.19 22.34
CA VAL A 391 36.98 70.27 23.72
C VAL A 391 35.97 69.58 24.63
N LEU A 392 36.47 68.80 25.58
CA LEU A 392 35.66 68.10 26.57
C LEU A 392 35.60 68.94 27.85
N ASP A 393 34.48 68.82 28.58
CA ASP A 393 34.30 69.47 29.86
C ASP A 393 33.50 68.54 30.79
N ARG A 394 34.22 67.98 31.77
CA ARG A 394 33.71 66.99 32.71
C ARG A 394 32.58 67.53 33.57
N GLU A 395 32.65 68.82 33.91
CA GLU A 395 31.64 69.47 34.73
C GLU A 395 30.33 69.67 33.97
N GLU A 396 30.38 69.72 32.64
CA GLU A 396 29.21 69.76 31.78
C GLU A 396 28.68 68.34 31.50
N THR A 397 29.55 67.44 31.02
CA THR A 397 29.16 66.08 30.61
C THR A 397 30.18 65.04 31.07
N PRO A 398 29.98 64.37 32.21
CA PRO A 398 30.96 63.43 32.76
C PRO A 398 31.08 62.10 32.00
N TRP A 399 30.08 61.77 31.18
CA TRP A 399 29.99 60.55 30.39
C TRP A 399 29.39 60.84 29.02
N TYR A 400 30.07 60.40 27.97
CA TYR A 400 29.55 60.46 26.60
C TYR A 400 29.18 59.06 26.13
N ASN A 401 27.95 58.92 25.64
CA ASN A 401 27.47 57.68 25.04
C ASN A 401 27.59 57.78 23.52
N ILE A 402 28.47 56.96 22.94
CA ILE A 402 28.76 56.98 21.52
C ILE A 402 28.28 55.66 20.92
N THR A 403 27.45 55.75 19.89
CA THR A 403 27.00 54.61 19.11
C THR A 403 27.93 54.44 17.91
N VAL A 404 28.61 53.29 17.83
CA VAL A 404 29.48 52.96 16.70
C VAL A 404 28.84 51.84 15.87
N THR A 405 28.86 51.98 14.55
CA THR A 405 28.44 50.94 13.60
C THR A 405 29.63 50.50 12.76
N ALA A 406 29.62 49.23 12.34
CA ALA A 406 30.61 48.65 11.44
C ALA A 406 29.90 48.07 10.20
N SER A 407 30.49 48.20 9.03
CA SER A 407 29.99 47.56 7.80
C SER A 407 31.13 47.23 6.84
N GLU A 408 30.97 46.19 6.03
CA GLU A 408 31.97 45.81 5.04
C GLU A 408 32.00 46.75 3.82
N ASN A 409 30.84 47.28 3.45
CA ASN A 409 30.67 48.25 2.37
C ASN A 409 29.59 49.28 2.75
N ALA A 410 29.63 50.47 2.12
CA ALA A 410 28.66 51.54 2.40
C ALA A 410 27.19 51.20 2.02
N ALA A 411 26.98 50.07 1.30
CA ALA A 411 25.67 49.57 0.88
C ALA A 411 25.22 48.30 1.60
N ALA A 412 26.08 47.69 2.44
CA ALA A 412 25.74 46.49 3.21
C ALA A 412 24.98 46.86 4.49
N ALA A 413 24.20 45.92 5.03
CA ALA A 413 23.51 46.11 6.30
C ALA A 413 24.55 46.40 7.40
N PRO A 414 24.39 47.49 8.18
CA PRO A 414 25.32 47.80 9.26
C PRO A 414 25.18 46.78 10.39
N SER A 415 26.29 46.52 11.08
CA SER A 415 26.32 45.71 12.30
C SER A 415 25.31 46.22 13.34
N PRO A 416 24.90 45.37 14.30
CA PRO A 416 24.38 45.85 15.56
C PRO A 416 25.33 46.90 16.16
N SER A 417 24.76 47.96 16.73
CA SER A 417 25.55 49.06 17.26
C SER A 417 26.40 48.62 18.46
N GLY A 418 27.69 48.97 18.44
CA GLY A 418 28.57 48.90 19.60
C GLY A 418 28.40 50.16 20.45
N PHE A 419 28.19 49.97 21.76
CA PHE A 419 28.10 51.09 22.70
C PHE A 419 29.48 51.42 23.26
N VAL A 420 29.89 52.67 23.12
CA VAL A 420 31.12 53.18 23.72
C VAL A 420 30.77 54.22 24.76
N HIS A 421 31.20 54.00 25.99
CA HIS A 421 31.10 54.94 27.09
C HIS A 421 32.46 55.61 27.27
N ALA A 422 32.57 56.88 26.88
CA ALA A 422 33.76 57.67 27.18
C ALA A 422 33.55 58.37 28.53
N ARG A 423 34.36 57.97 29.51
CA ARG A 423 34.41 58.60 30.84
C ARG A 423 35.44 59.70 30.85
N GLU A 424 35.04 60.85 31.32
CA GLU A 424 35.97 61.97 31.46
C GLU A 424 36.71 61.93 32.81
N MET A 425 38.02 62.08 32.73
CA MET A 425 38.91 62.10 33.89
C MET A 425 39.32 63.55 34.20
N GLY A 426 39.08 63.99 35.43
CA GLY A 426 39.43 65.33 35.88
C GLY A 426 40.95 65.52 35.91
N ALA A 427 41.43 66.67 35.45
CA ALA A 427 42.85 66.99 35.41
C ALA A 427 43.29 67.76 36.68
N CYS A 428 43.06 67.20 37.87
CA CYS A 428 43.51 67.82 39.12
C CYS A 428 44.83 67.19 39.63
N GLY A 429 45.96 67.80 39.26
CA GLY A 429 47.25 67.61 39.95
C GLY A 429 47.38 68.57 41.15
N PRO A 430 48.13 68.20 42.21
CA PRO A 430 48.25 69.01 43.42
C PRO A 430 49.24 70.16 43.22
N ALA A 431 48.87 71.20 42.47
CA ALA A 431 49.40 72.56 42.57
C ALA A 431 48.91 73.41 41.40
N MET A 432 47.91 74.26 41.66
CA MET A 432 47.93 75.71 41.44
C MET A 432 46.48 76.20 41.46
N GLN A 433 46.20 77.12 42.38
CA GLN A 433 44.91 77.78 42.54
C GLN A 433 44.45 78.44 41.22
N LYS A 434 43.33 77.98 40.68
CA LYS A 434 42.37 78.81 39.93
C LYS A 434 41.01 78.76 40.66
N PRO A 435 40.19 79.82 40.62
CA PRO A 435 39.15 80.05 41.62
C PRO A 435 37.79 79.37 41.34
N SER A 436 37.72 78.22 40.66
CA SER A 436 36.43 77.62 40.27
C SER A 436 36.34 76.11 40.38
N CYS A 437 37.09 75.46 41.27
CA CYS A 437 36.81 74.06 41.63
C CYS A 437 36.04 74.02 42.96
N PRO A 438 34.75 73.63 43.00
CA PRO A 438 34.11 73.27 44.26
C PRO A 438 34.71 71.96 44.80
N PRO A 439 34.79 71.78 46.13
CA PRO A 439 35.45 70.62 46.74
C PRO A 439 34.66 69.33 46.48
N LEU A 440 35.42 68.25 46.26
CA LEU A 440 34.92 66.88 46.11
C LEU A 440 34.11 66.45 47.35
N VAL A 441 32.87 66.03 47.13
CA VAL A 441 32.09 65.18 48.04
C VAL A 441 31.87 63.83 47.36
#